data_AF-A0A943TK13-F1
#
_entry.id   AF-A0A943TK13-F1
#
_cell.length_a   1.000
_cell.length_b   1.000
_cell.length_c   1.000
_cell.angle_alpha   90.00
_cell.angle_beta   90.00
_cell.angle_gamma   90.00
#
_symmetry.space_group_name_H-M   'P 1'
#
loop_
_entity.id
_entity.type
_entity.pdbx_description
1 polymer ?
#
loop_
_entity_poly.entity_id
_entity_poly.type
_entity_poly.pdbx_seq_one_letter_code
_entity_poly.pdbx_strand_id
1 'polypeptide(L)'
;MAKELESASSIGTDKGATVKNNGDGTFEITQGTVEVKDSLSFSLHVGADADMTNKINVDIESMSAAGLGIKGINVKDDSGKAATYAIDAIADAVAKVSAQRSALGAVQNRLEHTIANVDNVVENTTSAESRIRDTDMAEEMVEYSKNNILAQAGQSMLAQANQSNQGVLSLLQ
;
A
#
# COMPACT_ATOMS: atom_id res chain seq x y z
N MET A 1 15.70 47.53 -4.32
CA MET A 1 14.37 46.91 -4.16
C MET A 1 13.95 46.09 -5.38
N ALA A 2 13.51 46.66 -6.52
CA ALA A 2 13.05 45.85 -7.68
C ALA A 2 14.11 44.83 -8.17
N LYS A 3 15.35 45.27 -8.37
CA LYS A 3 16.48 44.42 -8.80
C LYS A 3 16.88 43.34 -7.76
N GLU A 4 16.67 43.63 -6.48
CA GLU A 4 16.94 42.68 -5.39
C GLU A 4 15.83 41.63 -5.30
N LEU A 5 14.57 42.04 -5.47
CA LEU A 5 13.42 41.13 -5.58
C LEU A 5 13.54 40.22 -6.81
N GLU A 6 14.04 40.75 -7.92
CA GLU A 6 14.29 39.97 -9.14
C GLU A 6 15.39 38.93 -8.92
N SER A 7 16.47 39.32 -8.22
CA SER A 7 17.59 38.44 -7.91
C SER A 7 17.19 37.35 -6.91
N ALA A 8 16.42 37.70 -5.87
CA ALA A 8 15.90 36.75 -4.89
C ALA A 8 14.90 35.77 -5.51
N SER A 9 13.98 36.27 -6.35
CA SER A 9 12.95 35.45 -7.00
C SER A 9 13.47 34.61 -8.17
N SER A 10 14.68 34.86 -8.66
CA SER A 10 15.30 34.09 -9.74
C SER A 10 16.21 32.95 -9.27
N ILE A 11 16.41 32.78 -7.96
CA ILE A 11 17.24 31.71 -7.41
C ILE A 11 16.68 30.35 -7.82
N GLY A 12 17.53 29.48 -8.37
CA GLY A 12 17.11 28.13 -8.75
C GLY A 12 16.35 28.01 -10.07
N THR A 13 16.10 29.13 -10.77
CA THR A 13 15.23 29.17 -11.95
C THR A 13 16.01 29.04 -13.26
N ASP A 14 15.41 28.38 -14.27
CA ASP A 14 15.96 28.32 -15.64
C ASP A 14 15.54 29.55 -16.46
N LYS A 15 14.33 30.06 -16.22
CA LYS A 15 13.88 31.38 -16.66
C LYS A 15 13.74 32.26 -15.43
N GLY A 16 14.54 33.33 -15.39
CA GLY A 16 14.53 34.30 -14.30
C GLY A 16 13.15 34.92 -14.07
N ALA A 17 12.88 35.26 -12.82
CA ALA A 17 11.72 36.07 -12.45
C ALA A 17 11.87 37.47 -13.04
N THR A 18 10.75 38.14 -13.33
CA THR A 18 10.76 39.56 -13.70
C THR A 18 10.01 40.37 -12.68
N VAL A 19 10.59 41.50 -12.25
CA VAL A 19 9.98 42.39 -11.28
C VAL A 19 9.75 43.76 -11.90
N LYS A 20 8.48 44.14 -12.04
CA LYS A 20 8.10 45.47 -12.50
C LYS A 20 7.74 46.33 -11.30
N ASN A 21 8.38 47.49 -11.18
CA ASN A 21 8.01 48.51 -10.20
C ASN A 21 6.98 49.45 -10.84
N ASN A 22 5.79 49.52 -10.27
CA ASN A 22 4.69 50.32 -10.81
C ASN A 22 4.76 51.81 -10.40
N GLY A 23 5.74 52.20 -9.57
CA GLY A 23 5.99 53.60 -9.19
C GLY A 23 5.06 54.15 -8.11
N ASP A 24 4.12 53.34 -7.62
CA ASP A 24 3.13 53.62 -6.58
C ASP A 24 3.44 52.88 -5.26
N GLY A 25 4.62 52.25 -5.16
CA GLY A 25 5.00 51.39 -4.05
C GLY A 25 4.60 49.91 -4.24
N THR A 26 3.95 49.56 -5.35
CA THR A 26 3.63 48.16 -5.69
C THR A 26 4.67 47.56 -6.65
N PHE A 27 4.90 46.26 -6.49
CA PHE A 27 5.79 45.46 -7.34
C PHE A 27 5.00 44.30 -7.93
N GLU A 28 5.01 44.16 -9.26
CA GLU A 28 4.51 42.98 -9.96
C GLU A 28 5.67 42.00 -10.14
N ILE A 29 5.56 40.82 -9.55
CA ILE A 29 6.57 39.76 -9.63
C ILE A 29 6.01 38.62 -10.48
N THR A 30 6.63 38.39 -11.65
CA THR A 30 6.43 37.16 -12.41
C THR A 30 7.46 36.15 -11.91
N GLN A 31 6.99 35.07 -11.28
CA GLN A 31 7.87 34.04 -10.74
C GLN A 31 8.72 33.39 -11.82
N GLY A 32 9.98 33.12 -11.50
CA GLY A 32 10.85 32.37 -12.40
C GLY A 32 10.46 30.90 -12.43
N THR A 33 10.71 30.26 -13.57
CA THR A 33 10.31 28.87 -13.81
C THR A 33 11.54 27.98 -13.94
N VAL A 34 11.43 26.74 -13.48
CA VAL A 34 12.46 25.72 -13.65
C VAL A 34 11.86 24.53 -14.40
N GLU A 35 12.62 23.98 -15.35
CA GLU A 35 12.21 22.78 -16.05
C GLU A 35 12.69 21.56 -15.26
N VAL A 36 11.74 20.72 -14.87
CA VAL A 36 11.99 19.54 -14.05
C VAL A 36 11.38 18.33 -14.70
N LYS A 37 11.97 17.16 -14.45
CA LYS A 37 11.31 15.91 -14.78
C LYS A 37 9.99 15.81 -14.04
N ASP A 38 9.00 15.19 -14.68
CA ASP A 38 7.70 14.91 -14.07
C ASP A 38 7.82 14.13 -12.76
N SER A 39 6.82 14.33 -11.90
CA SER A 39 6.66 13.54 -10.68
C SER A 39 6.52 12.05 -11.00
N LEU A 40 7.15 11.20 -10.21
CA LEU A 40 6.92 9.77 -10.26
C LEU A 40 5.62 9.45 -9.51
N SER A 41 4.57 9.11 -10.24
CA SER A 41 3.31 8.62 -9.68
C SER A 41 3.14 7.15 -10.00
N PHE A 42 2.86 6.34 -8.99
CA PHE A 42 2.48 4.94 -9.16
C PHE A 42 1.46 4.52 -8.10
N SER A 43 0.82 3.39 -8.31
CA SER A 43 -0.16 2.84 -7.37
C SER A 43 0.24 1.43 -6.94
N LEU A 44 0.17 1.16 -5.65
CA LEU A 44 0.38 -0.18 -5.10
C LEU A 44 -0.99 -0.85 -4.85
N HIS A 45 -1.18 -2.04 -5.40
CA HIS A 45 -2.39 -2.83 -5.19
C HIS A 45 -2.28 -3.63 -3.90
N VAL A 46 -3.23 -3.47 -2.98
CA VAL A 46 -3.14 -3.99 -1.61
C VAL A 46 -4.42 -4.70 -1.14
N GLY A 47 -5.34 -5.01 -2.06
CA GLY A 47 -6.58 -5.70 -1.77
C GLY A 47 -6.88 -6.82 -2.77
N ALA A 48 -8.01 -7.50 -2.57
CA ALA A 48 -8.41 -8.62 -3.40
C ALA A 48 -9.17 -8.20 -4.69
N ASP A 49 -9.80 -7.02 -4.67
CA ASP A 49 -10.64 -6.55 -5.77
C ASP A 49 -9.99 -5.43 -6.57
N ALA A 50 -10.37 -5.29 -7.84
CA ALA A 50 -9.83 -4.29 -8.77
C ALA A 50 -10.23 -2.83 -8.49
N ASP A 51 -11.02 -2.57 -7.44
CA ASP A 51 -11.48 -1.22 -7.09
C ASP A 51 -10.31 -0.28 -6.73
N MET A 52 -10.48 1.01 -6.99
CA MET A 52 -9.51 2.06 -6.72
C MET A 52 -9.24 2.22 -5.22
N THR A 53 -10.18 1.84 -4.36
CA THR A 53 -10.03 1.81 -2.90
C THR A 53 -8.95 0.82 -2.43
N ASN A 54 -8.69 -0.23 -3.22
CA ASN A 54 -7.62 -1.22 -2.99
C ASN A 54 -6.28 -0.80 -3.58
N LYS A 55 -6.14 0.44 -4.03
CA LYS A 55 -4.89 1.01 -4.52
C LYS A 55 -4.43 2.13 -3.61
N ILE A 56 -3.16 2.09 -3.23
CA ILE A 56 -2.49 3.17 -2.51
C ILE A 56 -1.65 3.92 -3.53
N ASN A 57 -2.06 5.14 -3.84
CA ASN A 57 -1.31 6.05 -4.70
C ASN A 57 -0.09 6.60 -3.95
N VAL A 58 1.04 6.62 -4.66
CA VAL A 58 2.31 7.18 -4.19
C VAL A 58 2.79 8.16 -5.23
N ASP A 59 2.82 9.43 -4.83
CA ASP A 59 3.30 10.53 -5.65
C ASP A 59 4.62 11.02 -5.07
N ILE A 60 5.66 11.03 -5.90
CA ILE A 60 6.99 11.53 -5.57
C ILE A 60 7.31 12.68 -6.53
N GLU A 61 7.31 13.88 -5.99
CA GLU A 61 7.72 15.07 -6.74
C GLU A 61 9.21 14.99 -7.13
N SER A 62 9.62 15.82 -8.09
CA SER A 62 11.01 15.89 -8.54
C SER A 62 11.93 16.46 -7.46
N MET A 63 12.65 15.60 -6.74
CA MET A 63 13.60 15.98 -5.69
C MET A 63 14.99 16.38 -6.21
N SER A 64 15.08 16.78 -7.48
CA SER A 64 16.33 17.30 -8.05
C SER A 64 16.63 18.71 -7.52
N ALA A 65 17.89 19.16 -7.60
CA ALA A 65 18.25 20.54 -7.22
C ALA A 65 17.42 21.60 -7.96
N ALA A 66 17.05 21.30 -9.22
CA ALA A 66 16.11 22.08 -10.01
C ALA A 66 14.71 22.10 -9.39
N GLY A 67 14.10 20.94 -9.11
CA GLY A 67 12.75 20.86 -8.54
C GLY A 67 12.61 21.40 -7.12
N LEU A 68 13.71 21.39 -6.38
CA LEU A 68 13.79 22.00 -5.06
C LEU A 68 14.04 23.51 -5.11
N GLY A 69 14.33 24.10 -6.28
CA GLY A 69 14.59 25.54 -6.43
C GLY A 69 15.97 25.97 -5.92
N ILE A 70 16.91 25.03 -5.80
CA ILE A 70 18.27 25.27 -5.26
C ILE A 70 19.36 25.13 -6.33
N LYS A 71 18.98 25.03 -7.60
CA LYS A 71 19.92 24.88 -8.72
C LYS A 71 20.75 26.15 -8.89
N GLY A 72 22.07 26.02 -8.83
CA GLY A 72 22.97 27.14 -9.08
C GLY A 72 22.88 28.26 -8.04
N ILE A 73 22.48 27.93 -6.80
CA ILE A 73 22.55 28.88 -5.68
C ILE A 73 23.94 29.51 -5.62
N ASN A 74 23.97 30.84 -5.61
CA ASN A 74 25.18 31.60 -5.37
C ASN A 74 25.23 32.06 -3.92
N VAL A 75 26.35 31.82 -3.25
CA VAL A 75 26.62 32.26 -1.87
C VAL A 75 27.68 33.37 -1.80
N LYS A 76 28.27 33.74 -2.94
CA LYS A 76 29.34 34.72 -3.02
C LYS A 76 28.85 35.99 -3.71
N ASP A 77 28.73 37.06 -2.93
CA ASP A 77 28.64 38.43 -3.42
C ASP A 77 29.36 39.39 -2.45
N ASP A 78 29.60 40.64 -2.87
CA ASP A 78 30.30 41.65 -2.07
C ASP A 78 29.45 42.26 -0.93
N SER A 79 28.15 41.98 -0.91
CA SER A 79 27.13 42.52 0.00
C SER A 79 26.63 41.53 1.08
N GLY A 80 26.96 40.25 0.96
CA GLY A 80 26.43 39.13 1.76
C GLY A 80 24.98 38.73 1.47
N LYS A 81 24.23 39.44 0.62
CA LYS A 81 22.78 39.23 0.43
C LYS A 81 22.44 37.92 -0.28
N ALA A 82 23.26 37.50 -1.24
CA ALA A 82 23.13 36.22 -1.93
C ALA A 82 23.18 35.04 -0.94
N ALA A 83 24.01 35.12 0.11
CA ALA A 83 24.07 34.11 1.15
C ALA A 83 22.78 34.06 1.99
N THR A 84 22.16 35.21 2.28
CA THR A 84 20.87 35.24 2.99
C THR A 84 19.76 34.59 2.18
N TYR A 85 19.63 34.94 0.89
CA TYR A 85 18.61 34.33 0.04
C TYR A 85 18.87 32.84 -0.23
N ALA A 86 20.13 32.43 -0.29
CA ALA A 86 20.50 31.03 -0.38
C ALA A 86 20.01 30.22 0.84
N ILE A 87 20.10 30.79 2.04
CA ILE A 87 19.61 30.14 3.26
C ILE A 87 18.09 29.95 3.19
N ASP A 88 17.35 30.98 2.78
CA ASP A 88 15.89 30.89 2.63
C ASP A 88 15.49 29.84 1.57
N ALA A 89 16.13 29.86 0.40
CA ALA A 89 15.88 28.88 -0.65
C ALA A 89 16.18 27.43 -0.20
N ILE A 90 17.25 27.23 0.59
CA ILE A 90 17.58 25.92 1.17
C ILE A 90 16.56 25.53 2.24
N ALA A 91 16.11 26.46 3.08
CA ALA A 91 15.09 26.19 4.09
C ALA A 91 13.77 25.73 3.45
N ASP A 92 13.34 26.39 2.38
CA ASP A 92 12.17 26.00 1.59
C ASP A 92 12.35 24.63 0.94
N ALA A 93 13.53 24.35 0.38
CA ALA A 93 13.85 23.05 -0.18
C ALA A 93 13.79 21.93 0.89
N VAL A 94 14.32 22.18 2.08
CA VAL A 94 14.25 21.24 3.21
C VAL A 94 12.81 21.02 3.66
N ALA A 95 11.99 22.08 3.69
CA ALA A 95 10.57 21.97 4.00
C ALA A 95 9.83 21.10 2.97
N LYS A 96 10.09 21.29 1.67
CA LYS A 96 9.54 20.45 0.59
C LYS A 96 9.95 18.98 0.74
N VAL A 97 11.23 18.70 0.96
CA VAL A 97 11.71 17.33 1.19
C VAL A 97 11.06 16.72 2.44
N SER A 98 10.89 17.50 3.49
CA SER A 98 10.25 17.05 4.73
C SER A 98 8.76 16.75 4.53
N ALA A 99 8.05 17.57 3.75
CA ALA A 99 6.67 17.32 3.37
C ALA A 99 6.54 16.04 2.53
N GLN A 100 7.40 15.84 1.53
CA GLN A 100 7.45 14.62 0.73
C GLN A 100 7.71 13.38 1.60
N ARG A 101 8.64 13.45 2.56
CA ARG A 101 8.90 12.37 3.52
C ARG A 101 7.70 12.10 4.43
N SER A 102 7.00 13.15 4.86
CA SER A 102 5.79 13.02 5.67
C SER A 102 4.68 12.31 4.89
N ALA A 103 4.47 12.67 3.63
CA ALA A 103 3.51 12.00 2.75
C ALA A 103 3.86 10.52 2.55
N LEU A 104 5.14 10.20 2.32
CA LEU A 104 5.60 8.81 2.21
C LEU A 104 5.44 8.04 3.53
N GLY A 105 5.66 8.67 4.68
CA GLY A 105 5.39 8.07 5.99
C GLY A 105 3.91 7.78 6.20
N ALA A 106 3.02 8.66 5.76
CA ALA A 106 1.58 8.41 5.80
C ALA A 106 1.18 7.21 4.91
N VAL A 107 1.78 7.09 3.71
CA VAL A 107 1.64 5.92 2.85
C VAL A 107 2.14 4.65 3.53
N GLN A 108 3.29 4.69 4.19
CA GLN A 108 3.83 3.56 4.96
C GLN A 108 2.88 3.11 6.08
N ASN A 109 2.36 4.05 6.88
CA ASN A 109 1.39 3.74 7.92
C ASN A 109 0.12 3.08 7.35
N ARG A 110 -0.38 3.59 6.21
CA ARG A 110 -1.51 2.97 5.52
C ARG A 110 -1.18 1.55 5.09
N LEU A 111 0.01 1.32 4.53
CA LEU A 111 0.46 -0.01 4.12
C LEU A 111 0.54 -0.97 5.32
N GLU A 112 1.12 -0.54 6.44
CA GLU A 112 1.19 -1.36 7.66
C GLU A 112 -0.20 -1.73 8.19
N HIS A 113 -1.13 -0.78 8.23
CA HIS A 113 -2.50 -1.06 8.62
C HIS A 113 -3.21 -1.98 7.63
N THR A 114 -2.99 -1.82 6.33
CA THR A 114 -3.56 -2.71 5.33
C THR A 114 -2.99 -4.12 5.45
N ILE A 115 -1.68 -4.28 5.68
CA ILE A 115 -1.06 -5.58 5.92
C ILE A 115 -1.69 -6.26 7.14
N ALA A 116 -1.74 -5.57 8.28
CA ALA A 116 -2.34 -6.11 9.50
C ALA A 116 -3.83 -6.49 9.31
N ASN A 117 -4.58 -5.69 8.53
CA ASN A 117 -5.95 -6.03 8.21
C ASN A 117 -6.04 -7.27 7.30
N VAL A 118 -5.21 -7.34 6.25
CA VAL A 118 -5.19 -8.48 5.34
C VAL A 118 -4.78 -9.76 6.07
N ASP A 119 -3.82 -9.71 6.99
CA ASP A 119 -3.43 -10.86 7.82
C ASP A 119 -4.62 -11.38 8.64
N ASN A 120 -5.39 -10.49 9.27
CA ASN A 120 -6.61 -10.87 9.99
C ASN A 120 -7.67 -11.46 9.04
N VAL A 121 -7.83 -10.90 7.85
CA VAL A 121 -8.77 -11.43 6.84
C VAL A 121 -8.34 -12.82 6.38
N VAL A 122 -7.04 -13.04 6.15
CA VAL A 122 -6.48 -14.34 5.78
C VAL A 122 -6.70 -15.36 6.90
N GLU A 123 -6.44 -15.00 8.16
CA GLU A 123 -6.68 -15.90 9.30
C GLU A 123 -8.16 -16.29 9.41
N ASN A 124 -9.07 -15.30 9.36
CA ASN A 124 -10.51 -15.55 9.43
C ASN A 124 -11.01 -16.39 8.25
N THR A 125 -10.53 -16.11 7.04
CA THR A 125 -10.93 -16.85 5.83
C THR A 125 -10.39 -18.27 5.86
N THR A 126 -9.16 -18.48 6.31
CA THR A 126 -8.57 -19.81 6.45
C THR A 126 -9.29 -20.61 7.53
N SER A 127 -9.68 -19.99 8.65
CA SER A 127 -10.49 -20.64 9.70
C SER A 127 -11.90 -21.01 9.19
N ALA A 128 -12.52 -20.14 8.38
CA ALA A 128 -13.80 -20.43 7.75
C ALA A 128 -13.67 -21.56 6.72
N GLU A 129 -12.61 -21.56 5.91
CA GLU A 129 -12.30 -22.65 4.98
C GLU A 129 -12.08 -23.96 5.73
N SER A 130 -11.28 -23.95 6.80
CA SER A 130 -11.05 -25.12 7.66
C SER A 130 -12.37 -25.68 8.20
N ARG A 131 -13.30 -24.84 8.67
CA ARG A 131 -14.64 -25.30 9.10
C ARG A 131 -15.49 -25.92 7.99
N ILE A 132 -15.31 -25.50 6.74
CA ILE A 132 -16.10 -26.01 5.61
C ILE A 132 -15.45 -27.26 5.01
N ARG A 133 -14.13 -27.29 4.96
CA ARG A 133 -13.35 -28.28 4.22
C ARG A 133 -12.78 -29.37 5.12
N ASP A 134 -12.36 -29.02 6.33
CA ASP A 134 -11.82 -29.98 7.28
C ASP A 134 -13.00 -30.68 7.96
N THR A 135 -13.08 -31.99 7.75
CA THR A 135 -14.02 -32.85 8.46
C THR A 135 -13.57 -33.01 9.90
N ASP A 136 -14.52 -32.98 10.84
CA ASP A 136 -14.22 -33.36 12.22
C ASP A 136 -13.83 -34.84 12.25
N MET A 137 -12.53 -35.10 12.43
CA MET A 137 -11.97 -36.45 12.51
C MET A 137 -12.63 -37.28 13.61
N ALA A 138 -13.13 -36.68 14.68
CA ALA A 138 -13.81 -37.44 15.73
C ALA A 138 -15.14 -38.01 15.22
N GLU A 139 -15.94 -37.21 14.51
CA GLU A 139 -17.22 -37.65 13.95
C GLU A 139 -17.01 -38.66 12.81
N GLU A 140 -16.08 -38.37 11.90
CA GLU A 140 -15.77 -39.27 10.78
C GLU A 140 -15.23 -40.62 11.27
N MET A 141 -14.46 -40.65 12.36
CA MET A 141 -13.98 -41.90 12.97
C MET A 141 -15.09 -42.69 13.66
N VAL A 142 -16.09 -42.02 14.26
CA VAL A 142 -17.27 -42.68 14.83
C VAL A 142 -18.12 -43.27 13.71
N GLU A 143 -18.35 -42.52 12.63
CA GLU A 143 -19.09 -43.00 11.48
C GLU A 143 -18.35 -44.15 10.77
N TYR A 144 -17.05 -44.03 10.57
CA TYR A 144 -16.21 -45.11 10.06
C TYR A 144 -16.28 -46.37 10.94
N SER A 145 -16.20 -46.21 12.27
CA SER A 145 -16.31 -47.33 13.21
C SER A 145 -17.70 -47.98 13.16
N LYS A 146 -18.77 -47.16 13.15
CA LYS A 146 -20.15 -47.61 12.99
C LYS A 146 -20.35 -48.37 11.68
N ASN A 147 -19.79 -47.88 10.57
CA ASN A 147 -19.87 -48.51 9.26
C ASN A 147 -19.10 -49.83 9.21
N ASN A 148 -17.94 -49.92 9.88
CA ASN A 148 -17.23 -51.18 10.04
C ASN A 148 -18.02 -52.20 10.87
N ILE A 149 -18.62 -51.78 11.99
CA ILE A 149 -19.48 -52.64 12.81
C ILE A 149 -20.69 -53.11 12.00
N LEU A 150 -21.34 -52.23 11.23
CA LEU A 150 -22.47 -52.58 10.35
C LEU A 150 -22.05 -53.55 9.25
N ALA A 151 -20.89 -53.37 8.63
CA ALA A 151 -20.38 -54.30 7.64
C ALA A 151 -20.10 -55.68 8.24
N GLN A 152 -19.50 -55.73 9.43
CA GLN A 152 -19.24 -56.99 10.15
C GLN A 152 -20.55 -57.65 10.63
N ALA A 153 -21.51 -56.87 11.12
CA ALA A 153 -22.84 -57.33 11.48
C ALA A 153 -23.63 -57.83 10.28
N GLY A 154 -23.53 -57.17 9.12
CA GLY A 154 -24.14 -57.59 7.86
C GLY A 154 -23.60 -58.92 7.36
N GLN A 155 -22.27 -59.14 7.47
CA GLN A 155 -21.66 -60.44 7.19
C GLN A 155 -22.15 -61.54 8.14
N SER A 156 -22.19 -61.25 9.46
CA SER A 156 -22.71 -62.20 10.46
C SER A 156 -24.21 -62.50 10.28
N MET A 157 -25.01 -61.49 9.93
CA MET A 157 -26.44 -61.64 9.63
C MET A 157 -26.68 -62.44 8.35
N LEU A 158 -25.90 -62.21 7.29
CA LEU A 158 -25.93 -63.03 6.07
C LEU A 158 -25.56 -64.49 6.37
N ALA A 159 -24.53 -64.71 7.19
CA ALA A 159 -24.14 -66.05 7.62
C ALA A 159 -25.26 -66.74 8.41
N GLN A 160 -25.89 -66.03 9.35
CA GLN A 160 -26.96 -66.59 10.18
C GLN A 160 -28.28 -66.81 9.42
N ALA A 161 -28.64 -65.94 8.48
CA ALA A 161 -29.79 -66.13 7.60
C ALA A 161 -29.60 -67.36 6.68
N ASN A 162 -28.39 -67.56 6.15
CA ASN A 162 -28.06 -68.76 5.38
C ASN A 162 -28.11 -70.05 6.23
N GLN A 163 -27.66 -69.98 7.48
CA GLN A 163 -27.68 -71.13 8.40
C GLN A 163 -29.11 -71.48 8.86
N SER A 164 -29.96 -70.48 9.09
CA SER A 164 -31.38 -70.68 9.40
C SER A 164 -32.13 -71.32 8.23
N ASN A 165 -31.88 -70.90 6.99
CA ASN A 165 -32.45 -71.54 5.80
C ASN A 165 -32.05 -73.03 5.69
N GLN A 166 -30.80 -73.38 6.00
CA GLN A 166 -30.37 -74.78 6.01
C GLN A 166 -31.00 -75.59 7.15
N GLY A 167 -31.24 -74.98 8.32
CA GLY A 167 -31.94 -75.61 9.44
C GLY A 167 -33.41 -75.92 9.15
N VAL A 168 -34.10 -75.07 8.39
CA VAL A 168 -35.50 -75.32 7.98
C VAL A 168 -35.56 -76.43 6.91
N LEU A 169 -34.57 -76.53 6.04
CA LEU A 169 -34.47 -77.61 5.06
C LEU A 169 -34.26 -78.99 5.72
N SER A 170 -33.54 -79.02 6.85
CA SER A 170 -33.35 -80.22 7.69
C SER A 170 -34.65 -80.67 8.38
N LEU A 171 -35.54 -79.74 8.72
CA LEU A 171 -36.84 -80.03 9.36
C LEU A 171 -37.94 -80.48 8.38
N LEU A 172 -37.73 -80.30 7.08
CA LEU A 172 -38.66 -80.69 6.02
C LEU A 172 -38.27 -82.01 5.31
N GLN A 173 -37.24 -82.71 5.80
CA GLN A 173 -36.74 -83.97 5.24
C GLN A 173 -36.95 -85.14 6.18
#